data_AF-A0A975DTY5-F1
#
_entry.id   AF-A0A975DTY5-F1
#
_cell.length_a   1.000
_cell.length_b   1.000
_cell.length_c   1.000
_cell.angle_alpha   90.00
_cell.angle_beta   90.00
_cell.angle_gamma   90.00
#
_symmetry.space_group_name_H-M   'P 1'
#
loop_
_entity.id
_entity.type
_entity.pdbx_description
1 polymer ?
#
loop_
_entity_poly.entity_id
_entity_poly.type
_entity_poly.pdbx_seq_one_letter_code
_entity_poly.pdbx_strand_id
1 'polypeptide(L)' 'MSDLFLILTTAQADAVRGETSPGAWLAPVPLADGEIHILPERVLWDPEHAAAWPRLESLPRANLLPTDLPAGA' A
#
# COMPACT_ATOMS: atom_id res chain seq x y z
N MET A 1 6.01 18.12 1.22
CA MET A 1 6.73 16.88 1.57
C MET A 1 6.04 15.78 0.80
N SER A 2 6.79 14.95 0.08
CA SER A 2 6.22 13.81 -0.65
C SER A 2 6.39 12.57 0.22
N ASP A 3 5.35 11.75 0.32
CA ASP A 3 5.39 10.50 1.05
C ASP A 3 5.67 9.34 0.07
N LEU A 4 6.45 8.36 0.51
CA LEU A 4 6.85 7.21 -0.30
C LEU A 4 5.81 6.09 -0.14
N PHE A 5 5.26 5.62 -1.25
CA PHE A 5 4.24 4.59 -1.29
C PHE A 5 4.66 3.42 -2.18
N LEU A 6 4.20 2.24 -1.81
CA LEU A 6 4.15 1.06 -2.68
C LEU A 6 2.98 1.24 -3.65
N ILE A 7 3.25 0.97 -4.92
CA ILE A 7 2.27 1.08 -6.00
C ILE A 7 1.81 -0.32 -6.38
N LEU A 8 0.49 -0.52 -6.36
CA LEU A 8 -0.17 -1.79 -6.62
C LEU A 8 -1.19 -1.62 -7.74
N THR A 9 -1.27 -2.61 -8.62
CA THR A 9 -2.47 -2.81 -9.46
C THR A 9 -3.62 -3.31 -8.61
N THR A 10 -4.86 -3.20 -9.10
CA THR A 10 -6.05 -3.78 -8.45
C THR A 10 -5.85 -5.25 -8.04
N ALA A 11 -5.30 -6.08 -8.94
CA ALA A 11 -5.05 -7.49 -8.64
C ALA A 11 -4.03 -7.70 -7.52
N GLN A 12 -2.97 -6.88 -7.46
CA GLN A 12 -1.98 -6.93 -6.39
C GLN A 12 -2.57 -6.42 -5.07
N ALA A 13 -3.39 -5.37 -5.13
CA ALA A 13 -4.10 -4.83 -3.98
C ALA A 13 -5.02 -5.88 -3.37
N ASP A 14 -5.84 -6.56 -4.16
CA ASP A 14 -6.69 -7.66 -3.67
C ASP A 14 -5.87 -8.83 -3.12
N ALA A 15 -4.70 -9.11 -3.69
CA ALA A 15 -3.83 -10.20 -3.21
C ALA A 15 -3.17 -9.91 -1.85
N VAL A 16 -3.00 -8.65 -1.47
CA VAL A 16 -2.41 -8.26 -0.16
C VAL A 16 -3.45 -7.71 0.81
N ARG A 17 -4.66 -7.38 0.34
CA ARG A 17 -5.74 -6.84 1.14
C ARG A 17 -6.20 -7.86 2.18
N GLY A 18 -6.35 -7.39 3.42
CA GLY A 18 -6.87 -8.18 4.53
C GLY A 18 -5.94 -8.19 5.73
N GLU A 19 -6.31 -9.03 6.69
CA GLU A 19 -5.58 -9.19 7.95
C GLU A 19 -4.28 -9.97 7.72
N THR A 20 -3.15 -9.41 8.16
CA THR A 20 -1.83 -10.07 8.10
C THR A 20 -1.39 -10.62 9.45
N SER A 21 -1.82 -9.98 10.55
CA SER A 21 -1.65 -10.43 11.94
C SER A 21 -2.89 -10.01 12.74
N PRO A 22 -3.12 -10.59 13.94
CA PRO A 22 -4.28 -10.24 14.76
C PRO A 22 -4.34 -8.74 15.06
N GLY A 23 -5.28 -8.03 14.43
CA GLY A 23 -5.44 -6.58 14.58
C GLY A 23 -4.69 -5.71 13.57
N ALA A 24 -3.84 -6.27 12.70
CA ALA A 24 -3.16 -5.53 11.65
C ALA A 24 -3.69 -5.89 10.25
N TRP A 25 -4.13 -4.86 9.54
CA TRP A 25 -4.81 -5.00 8.26
C TRP A 25 -4.10 -4.19 7.19
N LEU A 26 -3.80 -4.83 6.07
CA LEU A 26 -3.40 -4.14 4.85
C LEU A 26 -4.66 -3.69 4.12
N ALA A 27 -4.81 -2.37 4.01
CA ALA A 27 -5.88 -1.72 3.28
C ALA A 27 -5.30 -0.82 2.17
N PRO A 28 -5.01 -1.37 0.98
CA PRO A 28 -4.56 -0.57 -0.15
C PRO A 28 -5.62 0.46 -0.54
N VAL A 29 -5.21 1.71 -0.69
CA VAL A 29 -6.10 2.82 -1.01
C VAL A 29 -6.04 3.09 -2.51
N PRO A 30 -7.18 3.12 -3.24
CA PRO A 30 -7.18 3.48 -4.64
C PRO A 30 -6.83 4.96 -4.83
N LEU A 31 -6.02 5.27 -5.85
CA LEU A 31 -5.79 6.64 -6.35
C LEU A 31 -7.01 7.14 -7.13
N ALA A 32 -6.96 8.40 -7.57
CA ALA A 32 -8.03 9.05 -8.32
C ALA A 32 -8.47 8.26 -9.57
N ASP A 33 -7.55 7.54 -10.20
CA ASP A 33 -7.82 6.72 -11.40
C ASP A 33 -8.53 5.39 -11.09
N GLY A 34 -8.60 4.96 -9.83
CA GLY A 34 -9.27 3.73 -9.39
C GLY A 34 -8.57 2.41 -9.79
N GLU A 35 -7.66 2.43 -10.76
CA GLU A 35 -6.89 1.26 -11.22
C GLU A 35 -5.60 1.05 -10.41
N ILE A 36 -5.02 2.15 -9.92
CA ILE A 36 -3.81 2.13 -9.11
C ILE A 36 -4.21 2.22 -7.64
N HIS A 37 -3.58 1.39 -6.83
CA HIS A 37 -3.72 1.36 -5.39
C HIS A 37 -2.37 1.63 -4.73
N ILE A 38 -2.41 2.19 -3.54
CA ILE A 38 -1.22 2.56 -2.79
C ILE A 38 -1.23 1.99 -1.38
N LEU A 39 -0.06 1.62 -0.90
CA LEU A 39 0.20 1.31 0.50
C LEU A 39 1.38 2.17 0.99
N PRO A 40 1.35 2.69 2.22
CA PRO A 40 2.48 3.46 2.75
C PRO A 40 3.73 2.55 2.85
N GLU A 41 4.92 3.04 2.48
CA GLU A 41 6.15 2.21 2.56
C GLU A 41 6.41 1.68 3.98
N ARG A 42 5.93 2.37 5.02
CA ARG A 42 6.06 1.96 6.43
C ARG A 42 5.63 0.51 6.71
N VAL A 43 4.72 -0.05 5.91
CA VAL A 43 4.27 -1.44 6.05
C VAL A 43 5.39 -2.47 5.81
N LEU A 44 6.45 -2.11 5.08
CA LEU A 44 7.65 -2.95 4.92
C LEU A 44 8.51 -3.02 6.18
N TRP A 45 8.32 -2.07 7.09
CA TRP A 45 9.06 -2.00 8.35
C TRP A 45 8.21 -2.43 9.54
N ASP A 46 6.93 -2.71 9.32
CA ASP A 46 6.01 -3.16 10.34
C ASP A 46 6.06 -4.68 10.48
N PRO A 47 6.52 -5.22 11.63
CA PRO A 47 6.61 -6.67 11.84
C PRO A 47 5.23 -7.36 11.76
N GLU A 48 4.13 -6.64 11.97
CA GLU A 48 2.77 -7.17 11.83
C GLU A 48 2.42 -7.56 10.39
N HIS A 49 3.12 -6.96 9.42
CA HIS A 49 2.96 -7.26 7.99
C HIS A 49 4.06 -8.18 7.44
N ALA A 50 4.88 -8.80 8.30
CA ALA A 50 5.99 -9.65 7.88
C ALA A 50 5.58 -10.81 6.97
N ALA A 51 4.38 -11.36 7.16
CA ALA A 51 3.82 -12.40 6.30
C ALA A 51 3.59 -11.93 4.85
N ALA A 52 3.38 -10.62 4.65
CA ALA A 52 3.15 -10.01 3.34
C ALA A 52 4.42 -9.40 2.72
N TRP A 53 5.51 -9.22 3.47
CA TRP A 53 6.77 -8.64 2.97
C TRP A 53 7.28 -9.26 1.66
N PRO A 54 7.29 -10.59 1.45
CA PRO A 54 7.76 -11.16 0.18
C PRO A 54 6.99 -10.65 -1.05
N ARG A 55 5.70 -10.31 -0.87
CA ARG A 55 4.87 -9.70 -1.91
C ARG A 55 5.14 -8.21 -2.00
N LEU A 56 5.19 -7.52 -0.86
CA LEU A 56 5.34 -6.06 -0.78
C LEU A 56 6.71 -5.58 -1.27
N GLU A 57 7.79 -6.30 -0.98
CA GLU A 57 9.16 -5.95 -1.38
C GLU A 57 9.35 -5.96 -2.90
N SER A 58 8.55 -6.76 -3.61
CA SER A 58 8.57 -6.86 -5.08
C SER A 58 7.84 -5.71 -5.77
N LEU A 59 7.10 -4.89 -5.02
CA LEU A 59 6.26 -3.83 -5.58
C LEU A 59 7.08 -2.59 -5.93
N PRO A 60 6.72 -1.89 -7.02
CA PRO A 60 7.30 -0.59 -7.34
C PRO A 60 6.98 0.43 -6.24
N ARG A 61 7.90 1.37 -6.03
CA ARG A 61 7.78 2.46 -5.06
C ARG A 61 7.76 3.80 -5.79
N ALA A 62 6.89 4.71 -5.38
CA ALA A 62 6.85 6.06 -5.93
C ALA A 62 6.62 7.10 -4.84
N ASN A 63 7.26 8.26 -5.01
CA ASN A 63 6.98 9.44 -4.21
C ASN A 63 5.73 10.11 -4.75
N LEU A 64 4.67 10.14 -3.95
CA LEU A 64 3.43 10.81 -4.33
C LEU A 64 3.34 12.18 -3.69
N LEU A 65 2.79 13.13 -4.44
CA LEU A 65 2.46 14.45 -3.92
C LEU A 65 1.15 14.35 -3.13
N PRO A 66 0.93 15.20 -2.11
CA PRO A 66 -0.34 15.23 -1.38
C PRO A 66 -1.56 15.41 -2.29
N THR A 67 -1.40 16.10 -3.43
CA THR A 67 -2.44 16.31 -4.44
C THR A 67 -2.83 15.03 -5.19
N ASP A 68 -1.98 14.01 -5.19
CA ASP A 68 -2.19 12.72 -5.85
C ASP A 68 -3.02 11.76 -4.98
N LEU A 69 -2.95 11.96 -3.66
CA LEU A 69 -3.67 11.15 -2.69
C LEU A 69 -5.18 11.44 -2.76
N PRO A 70 -6.03 10.41 -2.57
CA PRO A 70 -7.47 10.64 -2.51
C PRO A 70 -7.79 11.56 -1.32
N ALA A 71 -8.76 12.46 -1.52
CA ALA A 71 -9.20 13.39 -0.49
C ALA A 71 -9.74 12.62 0.73
N GLY A 72 -8.91 12.51 1.79
CA GLY A 72 -9.25 11.83 3.04
C GLY A 72 -8.37 10.64 3.45
N ALA A 73 -7.23 10.42 2.78
CA ALA A 73 -6.19 9.46 3.23
C ALA A 73 -5.41 9.93 4.47
#